data_AF-A0A7C9RL88-F1
#
_entry.id   AF-A0A7C9RL88-F1
#
_cell.length_a   1.000
_cell.length_b   1.000
_cell.length_c   1.000
_cell.angle_alpha   90.00
_cell.angle_beta   90.00
_cell.angle_gamma   90.00
#
_symmetry.space_group_name_H-M   'P 1'
#
loop_
_entity.id
_entity.type
_entity.pdbx_description
1 polymer ?
#
loop_
_entity_poly.entity_id
_entity_poly.type
_entity_poly.pdbx_seq_one_letter_code
_entity_poly.pdbx_strand_id
1 'polypeptide(L)'
;MADVMAAYGIKSVINLRGKNSGSWWYDNEVEVTTAHGASHLDVRMSALRDPEDATIAQLIETMRTAPRPMLIHCQSGADRTGLAAALFERFVERRPTDIAAHQISFRYGHFPWLGSRSIAMDRTYWKLSTGGLPKTE
;
A
#
# COMPACT_ATOMS: atom_id res chain seq x y z
N MET A 1 -5.93 -4.37 15.03
CA MET A 1 -4.56 -3.94 14.67
C MET A 1 -3.55 -4.38 15.72
N ALA A 2 -3.76 -4.04 17.00
CA ALA A 2 -2.89 -4.46 18.11
C ALA A 2 -2.58 -5.96 18.11
N ASP A 3 -3.59 -6.83 17.99
CA ASP A 3 -3.38 -8.30 18.00
C ASP A 3 -2.48 -8.76 16.85
N VAL A 4 -2.65 -8.19 15.65
CA VAL A 4 -1.81 -8.49 14.48
C VAL A 4 -0.39 -7.99 14.71
N MET A 5 -0.23 -6.79 15.27
CA MET A 5 1.08 -6.23 15.57
C MET A 5 1.84 -7.09 16.59
N ALA A 6 1.18 -7.52 17.65
CA ALA A 6 1.75 -8.37 18.68
C ALA A 6 2.05 -9.78 18.14
N ALA A 7 1.13 -10.39 17.40
CA ALA A 7 1.29 -11.76 16.88
C ALA A 7 2.43 -11.87 15.85
N TYR A 8 2.62 -10.85 15.01
CA TYR A 8 3.61 -10.88 13.92
C TYR A 8 4.84 -10.02 14.19
N GLY A 9 4.94 -9.37 15.36
CA GLY A 9 6.07 -8.50 15.71
C GLY A 9 6.24 -7.33 14.74
N ILE A 10 5.14 -6.69 14.34
CA ILE A 10 5.15 -5.61 13.35
C ILE A 10 5.95 -4.41 13.88
N LYS A 11 6.93 -3.95 13.09
CA LYS A 11 7.80 -2.81 13.42
C LYS A 11 7.43 -1.53 12.68
N SER A 12 6.61 -1.60 11.65
CA SER A 12 6.08 -0.43 10.97
C SER A 12 4.68 -0.65 10.38
N VAL A 13 3.89 0.41 10.35
CA VAL A 13 2.55 0.46 9.76
C VAL A 13 2.53 1.54 8.69
N ILE A 14 2.21 1.17 7.44
CA ILE A 14 2.05 2.09 6.32
C ILE A 14 0.56 2.30 6.06
N ASN A 15 0.09 3.52 6.32
CA ASN A 15 -1.30 3.93 6.16
C ASN A 15 -1.53 4.62 4.80
N LEU A 16 -2.25 3.92 3.92
CA LEU A 16 -2.56 4.43 2.57
C LEU A 16 -3.76 5.40 2.53
N ARG A 17 -4.46 5.60 3.66
CA ARG A 17 -5.50 6.63 3.79
C ARG A 17 -4.89 8.03 3.96
N GLY A 18 -3.63 8.06 4.42
CA GLY A 18 -2.88 9.26 4.74
C GLY A 18 -3.32 9.91 6.04
N LYS A 19 -2.52 10.89 6.48
CA LYS A 19 -2.71 11.63 7.72
C LYS A 19 -4.13 12.18 7.87
N ASN A 20 -4.76 11.89 9.01
CA ASN A 20 -6.11 12.33 9.33
C ASN A 20 -6.26 12.68 10.82
N SER A 21 -5.35 13.52 11.31
CA SER A 21 -5.27 13.94 12.73
C SER A 21 -6.58 14.54 13.23
N GLY A 22 -7.01 14.15 14.42
CA GLY A 22 -8.27 14.58 15.03
C GLY A 22 -9.47 13.68 14.68
N SER A 23 -9.27 12.68 13.81
CA SER A 23 -10.25 11.63 13.61
C SER A 23 -9.94 10.44 14.53
N TRP A 24 -10.95 9.97 15.25
CA TRP A 24 -10.79 8.91 16.26
C TRP A 24 -10.04 7.68 15.75
N TRP A 25 -10.36 7.23 14.53
CA TRP A 25 -9.73 6.04 13.96
C TRP A 25 -8.22 6.24 13.71
N TYR A 26 -7.81 7.43 13.27
CA TYR A 26 -6.42 7.73 12.93
C TYR A 26 -5.61 7.95 14.20
N ASP A 27 -6.15 8.72 15.15
CA ASP A 27 -5.47 9.00 16.41
C ASP A 27 -5.26 7.69 17.20
N ASN A 28 -6.28 6.82 17.25
CA ASN A 28 -6.17 5.49 17.85
C ASN A 28 -5.17 4.59 17.10
N GLU A 29 -5.11 4.66 15.77
CA GLU A 29 -4.13 3.90 14.97
C GLU A 29 -2.69 4.32 15.29
N VAL A 30 -2.43 5.63 15.33
CA VAL A 30 -1.12 6.18 15.71
C VAL A 30 -0.76 5.80 17.14
N GLU A 31 -1.71 5.92 18.08
CA GLU A 31 -1.51 5.57 19.49
C GLU A 31 -1.15 4.10 19.65
N VAL A 32 -1.95 3.19 19.09
CA VAL A 32 -1.69 1.74 19.13
C VAL A 32 -0.35 1.41 18.49
N THR A 33 -0.03 2.02 17.34
CA THR A 33 1.23 1.76 16.64
C THR A 33 2.43 2.17 17.50
N THR A 34 2.36 3.36 18.08
CA THR A 34 3.42 3.92 18.93
C THR A 34 3.57 3.12 20.23
N ALA A 35 2.47 2.69 20.84
CA ALA A 35 2.48 1.87 22.06
C ALA A 35 3.17 0.52 21.86
N HIS A 36 3.20 0.00 20.63
CA HIS A 36 3.92 -1.23 20.26
C HIS A 36 5.37 -0.98 19.81
N GLY A 37 5.87 0.26 19.92
CA GLY A 37 7.22 0.63 19.50
C GLY A 37 7.44 0.56 17.98
N ALA A 38 6.36 0.58 17.20
CA ALA A 38 6.41 0.56 15.75
C ALA A 38 6.34 1.97 15.16
N SER A 39 6.86 2.14 13.94
CA SER A 39 6.75 3.40 13.20
C SER A 39 5.43 3.48 12.44
N HIS A 40 4.72 4.59 12.56
CA HIS A 40 3.55 4.90 11.74
C HIS A 40 3.94 5.81 10.57
N LEU A 41 3.63 5.39 9.33
CA LEU A 41 4.06 6.04 8.10
C LEU A 41 2.85 6.30 7.20
N ASP A 42 2.58 7.56 6.87
CA ASP A 42 1.46 7.93 6.01
C ASP A 42 1.90 8.12 4.56
N VAL A 43 1.22 7.42 3.64
CA VAL A 43 1.34 7.66 2.19
C VAL A 43 -0.06 7.82 1.63
N ARG A 44 -0.48 9.07 1.42
CA ARG A 44 -1.87 9.34 1.02
C ARG A 44 -2.11 8.89 -0.42
N MET A 45 -2.98 7.89 -0.59
CA MET A 45 -3.46 7.47 -1.90
C MET A 45 -4.96 7.68 -2.01
N SER A 46 -5.37 8.39 -3.08
CA SER A 46 -6.77 8.50 -3.45
C SER A 46 -7.30 7.12 -3.83
N ALA A 47 -8.52 6.79 -3.38
CA ALA A 47 -9.22 5.59 -3.83
C ALA A 47 -9.96 5.80 -5.17
N LEU A 48 -9.99 7.04 -5.68
CA LEU A 48 -10.85 7.46 -6.79
C LEU A 48 -10.08 7.97 -8.01
N ARG A 49 -8.76 8.07 -7.92
CA ARG A 49 -7.89 8.61 -8.97
C ARG A 49 -6.62 7.78 -9.04
N ASP A 50 -6.04 7.70 -10.23
CA ASP A 50 -4.70 7.13 -10.42
C ASP A 50 -3.71 7.87 -9.51
N PRO A 51 -2.89 7.16 -8.73
CA PRO A 51 -1.85 7.80 -7.95
C PRO A 51 -0.84 8.45 -8.89
N GLU A 52 -0.43 9.66 -8.55
CA GLU A 52 0.62 10.37 -9.28
C GLU A 52 1.95 9.61 -9.17
N ASP A 53 2.79 9.75 -10.19
CA ASP A 53 4.10 9.11 -10.25
C ASP A 53 4.96 9.43 -9.00
N ALA A 54 4.85 10.66 -8.48
CA ALA A 54 5.49 11.07 -7.23
C ALA A 54 4.98 10.30 -5.99
N THR A 55 3.68 10.02 -5.93
CA THR A 55 3.08 9.23 -4.83
C THR A 55 3.53 7.77 -4.91
N ILE A 56 3.64 7.22 -6.13
CA ILE A 56 4.15 5.86 -6.36
C ILE A 56 5.61 5.76 -5.92
N ALA A 57 6.44 6.73 -6.32
CA ALA A 57 7.85 6.79 -5.92
C ALA A 57 7.99 6.89 -4.38
N GLN A 58 7.19 7.75 -3.75
CA GLN A 58 7.15 7.88 -2.29
C GLN A 58 6.77 6.56 -1.62
N LEU A 59 5.74 5.87 -2.11
CA LEU A 59 5.33 4.58 -1.57
C LEU A 59 6.44 3.53 -1.67
N ILE A 60 7.08 3.41 -2.83
CA ILE A 60 8.17 2.46 -3.05
C ILE A 60 9.33 2.73 -2.09
N GLU A 61 9.73 3.99 -1.94
CA GLU A 61 10.83 4.35 -1.04
C GLU A 61 10.46 4.12 0.43
N THR A 62 9.21 4.42 0.81
CA THR A 62 8.69 4.14 2.14
C THR A 62 8.75 2.62 2.42
N MET A 63 8.28 1.79 1.49
CA MET A 63 8.33 0.33 1.63
C MET A 63 9.76 -0.24 1.60
N ARG A 64 10.71 0.44 0.96
CA ARG A 64 12.12 0.01 0.94
C ARG A 64 12.83 0.30 2.26
N THR A 65 12.50 1.41 2.90
CA THR A 65 13.20 1.91 4.09
C THR A 65 12.49 1.57 5.40
N ALA A 66 11.20 1.24 5.37
CA ALA A 66 10.42 0.96 6.57
C ALA A 66 10.94 -0.28 7.34
N PRO A 67 11.00 -0.22 8.69
CA PRO A 67 11.39 -1.36 9.51
C PRO A 67 10.51 -2.59 9.30
N ARG A 68 11.13 -3.75 9.13
CA ARG A 68 10.44 -5.04 8.91
C ARG A 68 10.32 -5.85 10.21
N PRO A 69 9.24 -6.64 10.39
CA PRO A 69 8.07 -6.82 9.50
C PRO A 69 7.17 -5.57 9.44
N MET A 70 6.60 -5.30 8.26
CA MET A 70 5.74 -4.13 8.03
C MET A 70 4.30 -4.52 7.69
N LEU A 71 3.34 -3.72 8.15
CA LEU A 71 1.92 -3.86 7.85
C LEU A 71 1.49 -2.72 6.92
N ILE A 72 0.89 -3.02 5.78
CA ILE A 72 0.38 -2.02 4.83
C ILE A 72 -1.15 -2.15 4.77
N HIS A 73 -1.88 -1.05 4.95
CA HIS A 73 -3.34 -1.07 4.87
C HIS A 73 -3.92 0.21 4.27
N CYS A 74 -5.18 0.12 3.85
CA CYS A 74 -5.98 1.28 3.45
C CYS A 74 -7.28 1.32 4.27
N GLN A 75 -8.42 1.68 3.67
CA GLN A 75 -9.74 1.64 4.34
C GLN A 75 -10.42 0.27 4.24
N SER A 76 -10.48 -0.30 3.03
CA SER A 76 -11.18 -1.58 2.76
C SER A 76 -10.24 -2.74 2.45
N GLY A 77 -8.93 -2.51 2.44
CA GLY A 77 -7.92 -3.56 2.18
C GLY A 77 -7.85 -4.09 0.74
N ALA A 78 -8.63 -3.56 -0.20
CA ALA A 78 -8.73 -4.06 -1.57
C ALA A 78 -7.83 -3.27 -2.56
N ASP A 79 -8.33 -2.17 -3.14
CA ASP A 79 -7.72 -1.58 -4.33
C ASP A 79 -6.33 -0.95 -4.11
N ARG A 80 -6.17 -0.15 -3.04
CA ARG A 80 -4.88 0.51 -2.73
C ARG A 80 -3.85 -0.46 -2.15
N THR A 81 -4.32 -1.41 -1.34
CA THR A 81 -3.45 -2.43 -0.73
C THR A 81 -2.94 -3.42 -1.78
N GLY A 82 -3.77 -3.79 -2.76
CA GLY A 82 -3.35 -4.63 -3.89
C GLY A 82 -2.26 -3.96 -4.74
N LEU A 83 -2.43 -2.67 -5.08
CA LEU A 83 -1.38 -1.91 -5.79
C LEU A 83 -0.09 -1.83 -4.98
N ALA A 84 -0.17 -1.52 -3.68
CA ALA A 84 1.01 -1.47 -2.81
C ALA A 84 1.74 -2.82 -2.75
N ALA A 85 1.00 -3.94 -2.63
CA ALA A 85 1.58 -5.28 -2.62
C ALA A 85 2.28 -5.63 -3.95
N ALA A 86 1.67 -5.31 -5.08
CA ALA A 86 2.27 -5.53 -6.40
C ALA A 86 3.55 -4.70 -6.61
N LEU A 87 3.54 -3.43 -6.17
CA LEU A 87 4.71 -2.56 -6.19
C LEU A 87 5.82 -3.06 -5.27
N PHE A 88 5.47 -3.56 -4.08
CA PHE A 88 6.41 -4.16 -3.14
C PHE A 88 7.14 -5.36 -3.75
N GLU A 89 6.39 -6.35 -4.28
CA GLU A 89 6.98 -7.54 -4.91
C GLU A 89 7.90 -7.16 -6.08
N ARG A 90 7.48 -6.21 -6.92
CA ARG A 90 8.23 -5.83 -8.11
C ARG A 90 9.46 -4.97 -7.81
N PHE A 91 9.33 -3.94 -6.97
CA PHE A 91 10.34 -2.88 -6.84
C PHE A 91 11.13 -2.92 -5.53
N VAL A 92 10.64 -3.66 -4.53
CA VAL A 92 11.35 -3.89 -3.27
C VAL A 92 11.97 -5.29 -3.26
N GLU A 93 11.18 -6.33 -3.52
CA GLU A 93 11.65 -7.73 -3.54
C GLU A 93 12.25 -8.17 -4.89
N ARG A 94 12.15 -7.32 -5.92
CA ARG A 94 12.70 -7.55 -7.28
C ARG A 94 12.20 -8.85 -7.92
N ARG A 95 10.99 -9.28 -7.61
CA ARG A 95 10.39 -10.47 -8.21
C ARG A 95 9.98 -10.23 -9.67
N PRO A 96 9.96 -11.29 -10.49
CA PRO A 96 9.49 -11.20 -11.87
C PRO A 96 8.01 -10.80 -11.94
N THR A 97 7.64 -10.19 -13.07
CA THR A 97 6.41 -9.40 -13.24
C THR A 97 5.14 -10.27 -13.15
N ASP A 98 5.24 -11.53 -13.56
CA ASP A 98 4.20 -12.55 -13.45
C ASP A 98 3.79 -12.78 -11.98
N ILE A 99 4.75 -12.91 -11.07
CA ILE A 99 4.50 -13.11 -9.64
C ILE A 99 3.88 -11.86 -8.99
N ALA A 100 4.33 -10.66 -9.40
CA ALA A 100 3.80 -9.40 -8.88
C ALA A 100 2.35 -9.13 -9.33
N ALA A 101 1.98 -9.55 -10.54
CA ALA A 101 0.62 -9.41 -11.07
C ALA A 101 -0.40 -10.26 -10.29
N HIS A 102 0.02 -11.39 -9.72
CA HIS A 102 -0.83 -12.23 -8.87
C HIS A 102 -1.22 -11.59 -7.52
N GLN A 103 -0.53 -10.52 -7.09
CA GLN A 103 -0.96 -9.75 -5.91
C GLN A 103 -2.14 -8.81 -6.21
N ILE A 104 -2.41 -8.54 -7.50
CA ILE A 104 -3.66 -7.94 -7.98
C ILE A 104 -4.63 -9.08 -8.31
N SER A 105 -4.90 -9.95 -7.33
CA SER A 105 -5.84 -11.06 -7.53
C SER A 105 -7.05 -10.96 -6.64
N PHE A 106 -8.13 -11.56 -7.14
CA PHE A 106 -9.40 -11.81 -6.47
C PHE A 106 -9.26 -12.32 -5.03
N ARG A 107 -8.16 -13.03 -4.72
CA ARG A 107 -7.84 -13.59 -3.39
C ARG A 107 -7.71 -12.53 -2.29
N TYR A 108 -7.37 -11.29 -2.65
CA TYR A 108 -7.14 -10.16 -1.72
C TYR A 108 -8.20 -9.05 -1.84
N GLY A 109 -9.36 -9.35 -2.44
CA GLY A 109 -10.54 -8.46 -2.41
C GLY A 109 -10.73 -7.56 -3.63
N HIS A 110 -10.03 -7.80 -4.74
CA HIS A 110 -10.20 -7.05 -5.99
C HIS A 110 -11.42 -7.57 -6.80
N PHE A 111 -12.45 -6.74 -6.97
CA PHE A 111 -13.72 -7.09 -7.66
C PHE A 111 -13.91 -6.26 -8.95
N PRO A 112 -13.47 -6.73 -10.12
CA PRO A 112 -13.59 -5.98 -11.38
C PRO A 112 -14.93 -6.15 -12.11
N TRP A 113 -15.89 -6.91 -11.57
CA TRP A 113 -17.01 -7.43 -12.37
C TRP A 113 -18.40 -6.87 -12.03
N LEU A 114 -18.49 -5.62 -11.55
CA LEU A 114 -19.77 -4.90 -11.36
C LEU A 114 -19.60 -3.39 -11.66
N GLY A 115 -18.94 -3.04 -12.77
CA GLY A 115 -18.70 -1.63 -13.13
C GLY A 115 -17.86 -0.88 -12.09
N SER A 116 -17.01 -1.60 -11.34
CA SER A 116 -16.27 -1.05 -10.21
C SER A 116 -15.00 -0.31 -10.67
N ARG A 117 -14.59 0.65 -9.84
CA ARG A 117 -13.56 1.67 -10.10
C ARG A 117 -12.12 1.12 -10.09
N SER A 118 -11.94 -0.19 -10.18
CA SER A 118 -10.67 -0.92 -10.18
C SER A 118 -9.82 -0.74 -11.45
N ILE A 119 -10.45 -0.35 -12.57
CA ILE A 119 -9.82 -0.19 -13.90
C ILE A 119 -8.62 0.78 -13.89
N ALA A 120 -8.68 1.79 -13.03
CA ALA A 120 -7.64 2.78 -12.81
C ALA A 120 -6.33 2.13 -12.31
N MET A 121 -6.45 1.31 -11.26
CA MET A 121 -5.30 0.65 -10.63
C MET A 121 -4.67 -0.40 -11.55
N ASP A 122 -5.50 -1.15 -12.30
CA ASP A 122 -5.04 -2.07 -13.32
C ASP A 122 -4.22 -1.35 -14.41
N ARG A 123 -4.71 -0.19 -14.87
CA ARG A 123 -4.00 0.63 -15.87
C ARG A 123 -2.67 1.15 -15.35
N THR A 124 -2.61 1.62 -14.10
CA THR A 124 -1.36 2.07 -13.46
C THR A 124 -0.33 0.94 -13.39
N TYR A 125 -0.73 -0.26 -12.97
CA TYR A 125 0.17 -1.40 -12.90
C TYR A 125 0.70 -1.78 -14.30
N TRP A 126 -0.18 -1.87 -15.31
CA TRP A 126 0.24 -2.19 -16.67
C TRP A 126 1.18 -1.14 -17.26
N LYS A 127 0.94 0.16 -17.00
CA LYS A 127 1.83 1.27 -17.40
C LYS A 127 3.23 1.10 -16.79
N LEU A 128 3.34 0.78 -15.51
CA LEU A 128 4.63 0.61 -14.82
C LEU A 128 5.35 -0.69 -15.19
N SER A 129 4.59 -1.76 -15.45
CA SER A 129 5.13 -3.07 -15.83
C SER A 129 5.76 -3.07 -17.23
N THR A 130 5.25 -2.22 -18.13
CA THR A 130 5.72 -2.10 -19.52
C THR A 130 6.65 -0.89 -19.74
N GLY A 131 6.51 0.18 -18.95
CA GLY A 131 7.29 1.43 -19.10
C GLY A 131 8.45 1.64 -18.13
N GLY A 132 8.58 0.83 -17.07
CA GLY A 132 9.54 1.05 -15.99
C GLY A 132 9.10 2.12 -14.99
N LEU A 133 9.93 2.37 -13.96
CA LEU A 133 9.65 3.40 -12.95
C LEU A 133 9.53 4.77 -13.60
N PRO A 134 8.57 5.61 -13.17
CA PRO A 134 8.51 6.98 -13.65
C PRO A 134 9.80 7.70 -13.25
N LYS A 135 10.39 8.40 -14.21
CA LYS A 135 11.58 9.22 -13.95
C LYS A 135 11.14 10.37 -13.08
N THR A 136 11.75 10.50 -11.90
CA THR A 136 11.75 11.76 -11.16
C THR A 136 12.44 12.80 -12.02
N GLU A 137 11.70 13.83 -12.43
CA GLU A 137 12.28 15.07 -12.96
C GLU A 137 13.10 15.78 -11.88
#